data_AF-A0AAW5XGH0-F1
#
_entry.id   AF-A0AAW5XGH0-F1
#
_cell.length_a   1.000
_cell.length_b   1.000
_cell.length_c   1.000
_cell.angle_alpha   90.00
_cell.angle_beta   90.00
_cell.angle_gamma   90.00
#
_symmetry.space_group_name_H-M   'P 1'
#
loop_
_entity.id
_entity.type
_entity.pdbx_description
1 polymer ?
#
loop_
_entity_poly.entity_id
_entity_poly.type
_entity_poly.pdbx_seq_one_letter_code
_entity_poly.pdbx_strand_id
1 'polypeptide(L)'
;MARQYGYCYDENGKFTEMIPIDEKPIYEKRTFEREEQKKIVTEEKLCALHQSIEDGTYEPDQENVEEPISKYECPDCVMHSVEYETIKVPYEEDVVIGYEPDIPPNCTLEVCPWLAYEPVFKEGKWMKTVEPKIEEPQPQEPSELEKIKKQQELMQQAIDEMIIQNPTPDELAELKKRLILMQSAIDDLIISNTPETLEGGSN
;
A
#
# COMPACT_ATOMS: atom_id res chain seq x y z
N MET A 1 1.98 -4.63 -5.61
CA MET A 1 1.19 -5.01 -4.43
C MET A 1 0.36 -3.80 -4.03
N ALA A 2 -0.93 -3.97 -3.72
CA ALA A 2 -1.73 -2.85 -3.22
C ALA A 2 -1.16 -2.43 -1.86
N ARG A 3 -0.82 -1.16 -1.68
CA ARG A 3 -0.36 -0.66 -0.38
C ARG A 3 -1.53 -0.70 0.59
N GLN A 4 -1.34 -1.38 1.72
CA GLN A 4 -2.32 -1.34 2.79
C GLN A 4 -2.19 -0.01 3.53
N TYR A 5 -3.31 0.56 3.95
CA TYR A 5 -3.35 1.81 4.69
C TYR A 5 -3.86 1.57 6.11
N GLY A 6 -3.20 2.19 7.07
CA GLY A 6 -3.59 2.23 8.46
C GLY A 6 -4.30 3.55 8.76
N TYR A 7 -5.36 3.47 9.54
CA TYR A 7 -6.15 4.60 10.01
C TYR A 7 -5.75 4.86 11.45
N CYS A 8 -5.07 5.97 11.68
CA CYS A 8 -4.52 6.33 12.99
C CYS A 8 -5.49 7.17 13.79
N TYR A 9 -5.38 7.07 15.11
CA TYR A 9 -6.23 7.78 16.06
C TYR A 9 -5.40 8.42 17.18
N ASP A 10 -5.94 9.47 17.78
CA ASP A 10 -5.35 10.16 18.92
C ASP A 10 -5.64 9.42 20.24
N GLU A 11 -5.16 9.97 21.36
CA GLU A 11 -5.39 9.42 22.71
C GLU A 11 -6.89 9.34 23.09
N ASN A 12 -7.75 10.13 22.44
CA ASN A 12 -9.19 10.11 22.64
C ASN A 12 -9.91 9.14 21.68
N GLY A 13 -9.18 8.46 20.80
CA GLY A 13 -9.69 7.58 19.76
C GLY A 13 -10.20 8.31 18.52
N LYS A 14 -10.01 9.63 18.39
CA LYS A 14 -10.44 10.37 17.19
C LYS A 14 -9.50 10.09 16.03
N PHE A 15 -10.06 9.90 14.83
CA PHE A 15 -9.27 9.77 13.61
C PHE A 15 -8.36 10.97 13.41
N THR A 16 -7.10 10.69 13.06
CA THR A 16 -6.07 11.70 12.82
C THR A 16 -5.66 11.70 11.35
N GLU A 17 -5.08 10.59 10.90
CA GLU A 17 -4.54 10.48 9.56
C GLU A 17 -4.57 9.04 9.03
N MET A 18 -4.38 8.92 7.72
CA MET A 18 -4.21 7.66 7.02
C MET A 18 -2.76 7.55 6.56
N ILE A 19 -2.06 6.51 7.00
CA ILE A 19 -0.65 6.27 6.66
C ILE A 19 -0.51 4.97 5.86
N PRO A 20 0.44 4.86 4.92
CA PRO A 20 0.78 3.58 4.32
C PRO A 20 1.41 2.68 5.39
N ILE A 21 1.02 1.40 5.41
CA ILE A 21 1.60 0.39 6.30
C ILE A 21 2.58 -0.45 5.51
N ASP A 22 3.81 -0.49 5.99
CA ASP A 22 4.85 -1.36 5.46
C ASP A 22 4.72 -2.77 6.03
N GLU A 23 5.22 -3.74 5.29
CA GLU A 23 5.29 -5.12 5.74
C GLU A 23 6.65 -5.39 6.35
N LYS A 24 6.67 -6.07 7.50
CA LYS A 24 7.90 -6.58 8.13
C LYS A 24 8.02 -8.10 7.94
N PRO A 25 9.23 -8.61 7.68
CA PRO A 25 9.46 -10.04 7.56
C PRO A 25 9.30 -10.74 8.92
N ILE A 26 8.69 -11.92 8.90
CA ILE A 26 8.62 -12.84 10.03
C ILE A 26 9.77 -13.84 9.88
N TYR A 27 10.64 -13.94 10.89
CA TYR A 27 11.78 -14.85 10.89
C TYR A 27 11.49 -16.11 11.70
N GLU A 28 11.93 -17.26 11.19
CA GLU A 28 11.96 -18.55 11.89
C GLU A 28 13.38 -19.12 11.83
N LYS A 29 13.91 -19.53 12.98
CA LYS A 29 15.18 -20.23 13.05
C LYS A 29 15.05 -21.62 12.43
N ARG A 30 15.85 -21.89 11.41
CA ARG A 30 15.97 -23.22 10.81
C ARG A 30 17.40 -23.71 10.84
N THR A 31 17.55 -25.01 11.06
CA THR A 31 18.85 -25.68 11.02
C THR A 31 19.15 -26.11 9.59
N PHE A 32 20.31 -25.73 9.10
CA PHE A 32 20.85 -26.12 7.81
C PHE A 32 22.16 -26.88 7.99
N GLU A 33 22.56 -27.66 6.98
CA GLU A 33 23.85 -28.33 6.94
C GLU A 33 24.76 -27.58 5.98
N ARG A 34 26.00 -27.29 6.39
CA ARG A 34 27.06 -26.87 5.46
C ARG A 34 28.16 -27.91 5.42
N GLU A 35 28.76 -28.07 4.26
CA GLU A 35 29.90 -28.95 4.06
C GLU A 35 31.20 -28.23 4.42
N GLU A 36 32.00 -28.83 5.30
CA GLU A 36 33.32 -28.34 5.68
C GLU A 36 34.37 -29.43 5.46
N GLN A 37 35.58 -29.03 5.08
CA GLN A 37 36.73 -29.94 4.99
C GLN A 37 37.41 -30.05 6.34
N LYS A 38 37.34 -31.24 6.95
CA LYS A 38 38.07 -31.54 8.18
C LYS A 38 39.39 -32.22 7.82
N LYS A 39 40.50 -31.59 8.25
CA LYS A 39 41.84 -32.16 8.12
C LYS A 39 42.04 -33.26 9.16
N ILE A 40 42.28 -34.48 8.70
CA ILE A 40 42.67 -35.63 9.52
C ILE A 40 44.17 -35.82 9.33
N VAL A 41 44.91 -35.78 10.44
CA VAL A 41 46.36 -35.92 10.43
C VAL A 41 46.72 -37.24 11.09
N THR A 42 47.33 -38.11 10.31
CA THR A 42 47.96 -39.33 10.83
C THR A 42 49.43 -39.00 11.07
N GLU A 43 49.88 -39.13 12.31
CA GLU A 43 51.29 -38.96 12.66
C GLU A 43 52.09 -40.21 12.26
N GLU A 44 53.34 -40.01 11.83
CA GLU A 44 54.23 -41.12 11.50
C GLU A 44 54.56 -41.91 12.78
N LYS A 45 54.42 -43.24 12.71
CA LYS A 45 54.81 -44.18 13.75
C LYS A 45 55.56 -45.33 13.10
N LEU A 46 56.88 -45.35 13.27
CA LEU A 46 57.72 -46.42 12.77
C LEU A 46 57.70 -47.61 13.73
N CYS A 47 57.84 -48.82 13.16
CA CYS A 47 58.07 -50.02 13.96
C CYS A 47 59.50 -49.99 14.55
N ALA A 48 59.79 -50.85 15.53
CA ALA A 48 61.09 -50.85 16.22
C ALA A 48 62.28 -50.99 15.25
N LEU A 49 62.12 -51.77 14.18
CA LEU A 49 63.14 -51.95 13.15
C LEU A 49 63.42 -50.63 12.39
N HIS A 50 62.39 -50.02 11.79
CA HIS A 50 62.57 -48.78 11.04
C HIS A 50 62.95 -47.59 11.93
N GLN A 51 62.49 -47.58 13.18
CA GLN A 51 62.95 -46.61 14.18
C GLN A 51 64.45 -46.77 14.45
N SER A 52 64.95 -48.00 14.65
CA SER A 52 66.39 -48.24 14.84
C SER A 52 67.26 -47.87 13.63
N ILE A 53 66.70 -48.01 12.42
CA ILE A 53 67.37 -47.57 11.18
C ILE A 53 67.46 -46.04 11.14
N GLU A 54 66.36 -45.34 11.48
CA GLU A 54 66.33 -43.88 11.53
C GLU A 54 67.24 -43.31 12.65
N ASP A 55 67.27 -43.98 13.80
CA ASP A 55 68.12 -43.62 14.94
C ASP A 55 69.60 -44.02 14.74
N GLY A 56 69.93 -44.74 13.65
CA GLY A 56 71.30 -45.18 13.33
C GLY A 56 71.84 -46.30 14.23
N THR A 57 70.97 -47.05 14.89
CA THR A 57 71.30 -48.12 15.85
C THR A 57 71.10 -49.53 15.28
N TYR A 58 70.69 -49.63 14.01
CA TYR A 58 70.47 -50.90 13.33
C TYR A 58 71.79 -51.61 12.99
N GLU A 59 71.94 -52.85 13.45
CA GLU A 59 73.06 -53.74 13.11
C GLU A 59 72.54 -54.89 12.21
N PRO A 60 73.01 -55.00 10.94
CA PRO A 60 72.57 -56.07 10.05
C PRO A 60 73.18 -57.41 10.46
N ASP A 61 72.36 -58.47 10.43
CA ASP A 61 72.80 -59.82 10.79
C ASP A 61 73.66 -60.42 9.66
N GLN A 62 74.86 -60.91 9.96
CA GLN A 62 75.85 -61.31 8.93
C GLN A 62 75.44 -62.53 8.10
N GLU A 63 74.43 -63.29 8.55
CA GLU A 63 73.92 -64.49 7.87
C GLU A 63 72.66 -64.25 7.01
N ASN A 64 71.98 -63.10 7.14
CA ASN A 64 70.76 -62.79 6.40
C ASN A 64 70.98 -61.54 5.51
N VAL A 65 71.10 -61.77 4.20
CA VAL A 65 71.56 -60.78 3.20
C VAL A 65 70.41 -59.93 2.63
N GLU A 66 69.17 -60.14 3.10
CA GLU A 66 68.04 -59.36 2.60
C GLU A 66 68.04 -57.95 3.19
N GLU A 67 68.05 -56.95 2.31
CA GLU A 67 67.90 -55.55 2.72
C GLU A 67 66.58 -55.36 3.49
N PRO A 68 66.57 -54.57 4.58
CA PRO A 68 65.34 -54.27 5.29
C PRO A 68 64.28 -53.71 4.33
N ILE A 69 63.05 -54.22 4.44
CA ILE A 69 61.91 -53.70 3.67
C ILE A 69 61.80 -52.17 3.84
N SER A 70 61.35 -51.46 2.82
CA SER A 70 61.16 -50.00 2.90
C SER A 70 60.13 -49.64 3.98
N LYS A 71 60.33 -48.53 4.72
CA LYS A 71 59.34 -48.05 5.69
C LYS A 71 57.98 -47.74 5.05
N TYR A 72 57.94 -47.42 3.76
CA TYR A 72 56.72 -47.17 2.99
C TYR A 72 55.96 -48.45 2.59
N GLU A 73 56.63 -49.60 2.64
CA GLU A 73 56.07 -50.91 2.29
C GLU A 73 55.94 -51.82 3.52
N CYS A 74 56.31 -51.31 4.71
CA CYS A 74 56.23 -52.03 5.96
C CYS A 74 54.80 -51.94 6.53
N PRO A 75 54.11 -53.07 6.73
CA PRO A 75 52.74 -53.07 7.27
C PRO A 75 52.68 -52.62 8.73
N ASP A 76 53.80 -52.70 9.46
CA ASP A 76 53.91 -52.28 10.86
C ASP A 76 54.28 -50.79 11.02
N CYS A 77 54.62 -50.10 9.92
CA CYS A 77 54.86 -48.66 9.92
C CYS A 77 53.60 -47.91 9.51
N VAL A 78 53.26 -46.88 10.28
CA VAL A 78 52.24 -45.90 9.91
C VAL A 78 52.96 -44.68 9.37
N MET A 79 52.79 -44.40 8.08
CA MET A 79 53.36 -43.21 7.46
C MET A 79 52.51 -41.99 7.78
N HIS A 80 53.16 -40.82 7.85
CA HIS A 80 52.44 -39.56 7.94
C HIS A 80 51.51 -39.37 6.73
N SER A 81 50.22 -39.18 7.00
CA SER A 81 49.24 -38.83 5.96
C SER A 81 48.40 -37.64 6.41
N VAL A 82 48.00 -36.84 5.43
CA VAL A 82 47.04 -35.76 5.61
C VAL A 82 45.87 -36.07 4.69
N GLU A 83 44.73 -36.35 5.28
CA GLU A 83 43.49 -36.62 4.58
C GLU A 83 42.49 -35.51 4.87
N TYR A 84 41.62 -35.25 3.90
CA TYR A 84 40.55 -34.28 4.04
C TYR A 84 39.22 -35.01 3.90
N GLU A 85 38.40 -34.95 4.93
CA GLU A 85 37.06 -35.54 4.94
C GLU A 85 36.02 -34.42 4.90
N THR A 86 35.06 -34.53 3.98
CA THR A 86 33.90 -33.64 3.94
C THR A 86 32.93 -34.01 5.05
N ILE A 87 32.81 -33.16 6.06
CA ILE A 87 31.83 -33.31 7.14
C ILE A 87 30.66 -32.35 6.94
N LYS A 88 29.49 -32.75 7.41
CA LYS A 88 28.30 -31.89 7.46
C LYS A 88 28.19 -31.27 8.85
N VAL A 89 28.27 -29.94 8.90
CA VAL A 89 28.16 -29.17 10.13
C VAL A 89 26.81 -28.46 10.17
N PRO A 90 25.97 -28.71 11.19
CA PRO A 90 24.71 -28.01 11.34
C PRO A 90 24.95 -26.56 11.78
N TYR A 91 24.19 -25.61 11.23
CA TYR A 91 24.16 -24.22 11.67
C TYR A 91 22.72 -23.69 11.64
N GLU A 92 22.44 -22.68 12.44
CA GLU A 92 21.13 -22.02 12.48
C GLU A 92 21.16 -20.74 11.64
N GLU A 93 20.12 -20.53 10.84
CA GLU A 93 19.90 -19.29 10.10
C GLU A 93 18.45 -18.84 10.25
N ASP A 94 18.25 -17.53 10.36
CA ASP A 94 16.93 -16.91 10.42
C ASP A 94 16.35 -16.83 9.01
N VAL A 95 15.31 -17.62 8.74
CA VAL A 95 14.65 -17.68 7.43
C VAL A 95 13.37 -16.88 7.46
N VAL A 96 13.15 -16.06 6.44
CA VAL A 96 11.88 -15.34 6.28
C VAL A 96 10.78 -16.33 5.88
N ILE A 97 9.80 -16.53 6.76
CA ILE A 97 8.68 -17.45 6.53
C ILE A 97 7.42 -16.74 6.02
N GLY A 98 7.38 -15.42 6.13
CA GLY A 98 6.23 -14.63 5.74
C GLY A 98 6.45 -13.15 6.02
N TYR A 99 5.41 -12.37 5.77
CA TYR A 99 5.38 -10.94 5.99
C TYR A 99 4.12 -10.58 6.75
N GLU A 100 4.22 -9.67 7.71
CA GLU A 100 3.08 -9.11 8.44
C GLU A 100 3.08 -7.58 8.36
N PRO A 101 1.91 -6.93 8.38
CA PRO A 101 1.83 -5.48 8.40
C PRO A 101 2.41 -4.92 9.71
N ASP A 102 3.34 -3.97 9.61
CA ASP A 102 3.94 -3.29 10.75
C ASP A 102 3.08 -2.10 11.19
N ILE A 103 2.01 -2.41 11.92
CA ILE A 103 0.99 -1.43 12.30
C ILE A 103 1.47 -0.68 13.56
N PRO A 104 1.56 0.67 13.53
CA PRO A 104 1.86 1.43 14.72
C PRO A 104 0.77 1.23 15.80
N PRO A 105 1.11 1.34 17.10
CA PRO A 105 0.17 1.07 18.19
C PRO A 105 -1.11 1.92 18.16
N ASN A 106 -1.04 3.14 17.61
CA ASN A 106 -2.14 4.09 17.51
C ASN A 106 -2.88 4.01 16.16
N CYS A 107 -2.69 2.95 15.38
CA CYS A 107 -3.31 2.78 14.08
C CYS A 107 -4.04 1.43 13.97
N THR A 108 -5.01 1.36 13.07
CA THR A 108 -5.77 0.15 12.75
C THR A 108 -5.86 -0.05 11.24
N LEU A 109 -5.97 -1.31 10.81
CA LEU A 109 -6.26 -1.64 9.41
C LEU A 109 -7.76 -1.52 9.08
N GLU A 110 -8.60 -1.31 10.10
CA GLU A 110 -10.03 -1.07 9.91
C GLU A 110 -10.26 0.32 9.33
N VAL A 111 -10.97 0.37 8.21
CA VAL A 111 -11.30 1.61 7.51
C VAL A 111 -12.12 2.52 8.42
N CYS A 112 -11.62 3.74 8.64
CA CYS A 112 -12.35 4.75 9.41
C CYS A 112 -13.68 5.06 8.70
N PRO A 113 -14.82 5.04 9.42
CA PRO A 113 -16.09 5.51 8.91
C PRO A 113 -16.00 6.97 8.46
N TRP A 114 -17.01 7.42 7.72
CA TRP A 114 -17.07 8.80 7.27
C TRP A 114 -16.98 9.78 8.43
N LEU A 115 -16.09 10.77 8.32
CA LEU A 115 -15.74 11.68 9.42
C LEU A 115 -16.91 12.53 9.91
N ALA A 116 -17.95 12.70 9.10
CA ALA A 116 -19.17 13.41 9.53
C ALA A 116 -19.93 12.70 10.66
N TYR A 117 -19.72 11.40 10.85
CA TYR A 117 -20.27 10.66 11.99
C TYR A 117 -19.45 10.86 13.28
N GLU A 118 -18.42 11.71 13.24
CA GLU A 118 -17.40 11.88 14.29
C GLU A 118 -16.97 10.53 14.90
N PRO A 119 -16.43 9.61 14.07
CA PRO A 119 -16.11 8.28 14.52
C PRO A 119 -15.00 8.30 15.59
N VAL A 120 -15.17 7.50 16.62
CA VAL A 120 -14.20 7.33 17.71
C VAL A 120 -13.83 5.86 17.82
N PHE A 121 -12.53 5.56 17.78
CA PHE A 121 -11.99 4.21 17.94
C PHE A 121 -11.98 3.81 19.41
N LYS A 122 -12.79 2.81 19.77
CA LYS A 122 -12.87 2.25 21.12
C LYS A 122 -13.00 0.74 21.04
N GLU A 123 -12.37 0.04 21.97
CA GLU A 123 -12.45 -1.44 22.07
C GLU A 123 -12.04 -2.16 20.78
N GLY A 124 -11.10 -1.58 20.03
CA GLY A 124 -10.60 -2.16 18.78
C GLY A 124 -11.51 -1.98 17.56
N LYS A 125 -12.53 -1.11 17.62
CA LYS A 125 -13.44 -0.81 16.50
C LYS A 125 -13.81 0.68 16.41
N TRP A 126 -14.19 1.12 15.21
CA TRP A 126 -14.72 2.46 15.00
C TRP A 126 -16.20 2.58 15.40
N MET A 127 -16.49 3.48 16.33
CA MET A 127 -17.85 3.80 16.78
C MET A 127 -18.31 5.12 16.17
N LYS A 128 -19.43 5.11 15.43
CA LYS A 128 -20.08 6.33 14.94
C LYS A 128 -20.80 7.01 16.11
N THR A 129 -20.50 8.29 16.38
CA THR A 129 -21.03 8.99 17.56
C THR A 129 -22.12 10.01 17.23
N VAL A 130 -22.17 10.49 15.98
CA VAL A 130 -23.13 11.50 15.51
C VAL A 130 -23.82 11.00 14.24
N GLU A 131 -25.13 11.16 14.14
CA GLU A 131 -25.81 11.00 12.84
C GLU A 131 -25.62 12.29 12.01
N PRO A 132 -25.11 12.20 10.77
CA PRO A 132 -24.91 13.36 9.93
C PRO A 132 -26.27 13.97 9.63
N LYS A 133 -26.41 15.25 9.96
CA LYS A 133 -27.58 16.01 9.56
C LYS A 133 -27.54 16.17 8.05
N ILE A 134 -28.43 15.48 7.35
CA ILE A 134 -28.70 15.74 5.94
C ILE A 134 -29.46 17.06 5.92
N GLU A 135 -28.73 18.16 5.71
CA GLU A 135 -29.39 19.42 5.38
C GLU A 135 -30.00 19.22 3.99
N GLU A 136 -31.33 19.10 3.94
CA GLU A 136 -32.05 19.14 2.67
C GLU A 136 -31.62 20.41 1.93
N PRO A 137 -31.31 20.33 0.63
CA PRO A 137 -30.97 21.52 -0.14
C PRO A 137 -32.11 22.52 0.08
N GLN A 138 -31.81 23.64 0.74
CA GLN A 138 -32.79 24.69 0.92
C GLN A 138 -33.35 25.02 -0.48
N PRO A 139 -34.67 25.12 -0.66
CA PRO A 139 -35.23 25.55 -1.93
C PRO A 139 -34.49 26.82 -2.33
N GLN A 140 -33.81 26.80 -3.48
CA GLN A 140 -33.22 28.01 -4.02
C GLN A 140 -34.37 29.01 -4.10
N GLU A 141 -34.24 30.16 -3.41
CA GLU A 141 -35.21 31.23 -3.60
C GLU A 141 -35.32 31.45 -5.11
N PRO A 142 -36.55 31.46 -5.68
CA PRO A 142 -36.71 31.55 -7.11
C PRO A 142 -35.94 32.77 -7.58
N SER A 143 -35.07 32.57 -8.57
CA SER A 143 -34.26 33.65 -9.11
C SER A 143 -35.17 34.82 -9.49
N GLU A 144 -34.68 36.06 -9.40
CA GLU A 144 -35.42 37.25 -9.81
C GLU A 144 -36.05 37.07 -11.20
N LEU A 145 -35.37 36.32 -12.09
CA LEU A 145 -35.86 35.94 -13.41
C LEU A 145 -37.12 35.04 -13.38
N GLU A 146 -37.18 34.06 -12.48
CA GLU A 146 -38.35 33.18 -12.31
C GLU A 146 -39.54 33.93 -11.73
N LYS A 147 -39.30 34.87 -10.80
CA LYS A 147 -40.34 35.77 -10.28
C LYS A 147 -40.91 36.66 -11.40
N ILE A 148 -40.05 37.22 -12.24
CA ILE A 148 -40.45 38.06 -13.38
C ILE A 148 -41.27 37.26 -14.40
N LYS A 149 -40.82 36.04 -14.77
CA LYS A 149 -41.57 35.15 -15.68
C LYS A 149 -42.95 34.80 -15.15
N LYS A 150 -43.06 34.50 -13.85
CA LYS A 150 -44.35 34.20 -13.21
C LYS A 150 -45.29 35.41 -13.20
N GLN A 151 -44.77 36.62 -12.95
CA GLN A 151 -45.58 37.85 -13.04
C GLN A 151 -46.09 38.09 -14.47
N GLN A 152 -45.26 37.80 -15.48
CA GLN A 152 -45.65 37.92 -16.88
C GLN A 152 -46.76 36.92 -17.26
N GLU A 153 -46.65 35.67 -16.81
CA GLU A 153 -47.68 34.65 -17.06
C GLU A 153 -49.03 35.04 -16.43
N LEU A 154 -49.03 35.57 -15.21
CA LEU A 154 -50.23 36.08 -14.55
C LEU A 154 -50.83 37.28 -15.29
N MET A 155 -50.00 38.19 -15.81
CA MET A 155 -50.46 39.31 -16.61
C MET A 155 -51.08 38.84 -17.94
N GLN A 156 -50.49 37.83 -18.58
CA GLN A 156 -51.02 37.21 -19.79
C GLN A 156 -52.39 36.56 -19.54
N GLN A 157 -52.52 35.80 -18.45
CA GLN A 157 -53.79 35.18 -18.05
C GLN A 157 -54.88 36.22 -17.77
N ALA A 158 -54.55 37.31 -17.08
CA ALA A 158 -55.51 38.39 -16.83
C ALA A 158 -56.00 39.05 -18.14
N ILE A 159 -55.12 39.19 -19.13
CA ILE A 159 -55.50 39.70 -20.46
C ILE A 159 -56.38 38.69 -21.20
N ASP A 160 -56.07 37.39 -21.14
CA ASP A 160 -56.88 36.35 -21.76
C ASP A 160 -58.28 36.27 -21.14
N GLU A 161 -58.39 36.46 -19.82
CA GLU A 161 -59.66 36.56 -19.12
C GLU A 161 -60.44 37.83 -19.50
N MET A 162 -59.76 38.97 -19.68
CA MET A 162 -60.38 40.19 -20.21
C MET A 162 -60.88 40.00 -21.64
N ILE A 163 -60.17 39.26 -22.50
CA ILE A 163 -60.62 38.96 -23.87
C ILE A 163 -61.94 38.19 -23.86
N ILE A 164 -62.12 37.26 -22.92
CA ILE A 164 -63.35 36.49 -22.75
C ILE A 164 -64.54 37.38 -22.35
N GLN A 165 -64.29 38.51 -21.68
CA GLN A 165 -65.32 39.47 -21.25
C GLN A 165 -65.81 40.42 -22.37
N ASN A 166 -65.41 40.18 -23.63
CA ASN A 166 -65.87 40.90 -24.83
C ASN A 166 -65.60 42.43 -24.82
N PRO A 167 -64.33 42.86 -24.64
CA PRO A 167 -63.93 44.27 -24.68
C PRO A 167 -64.02 44.84 -26.10
N THR A 168 -64.00 46.16 -26.25
CA THR A 168 -64.02 46.75 -27.58
C THR A 168 -62.73 46.39 -28.35
N PRO A 169 -62.78 46.12 -29.66
CA PRO A 169 -61.62 45.69 -30.45
C PRO A 169 -60.42 46.65 -30.37
N ASP A 170 -60.69 47.95 -30.21
CA ASP A 170 -59.67 48.99 -30.14
C ASP A 170 -58.90 48.98 -28.81
N GLU A 171 -59.60 48.79 -27.68
CA GLU A 171 -58.97 48.69 -26.34
C GLU A 171 -58.09 47.45 -26.22
N LEU A 172 -58.55 46.34 -26.80
CA LEU A 172 -57.78 45.10 -26.81
C LEU A 172 -56.53 45.21 -27.69
N ALA A 173 -56.63 45.86 -28.85
CA ALA A 173 -55.49 46.10 -29.73
C ALA A 173 -54.44 46.99 -29.05
N GLU A 174 -54.87 48.02 -28.30
CA GLU A 174 -53.96 48.88 -27.55
C GLU A 174 -53.26 48.14 -26.40
N LEU A 175 -53.99 47.31 -25.64
CA LEU A 175 -53.42 46.50 -24.56
C LEU A 175 -52.41 45.47 -25.08
N LYS A 176 -52.74 44.75 -26.15
CA LYS A 176 -51.81 43.81 -26.80
C LYS A 176 -50.54 44.52 -27.29
N LYS A 177 -50.67 45.73 -27.85
CA LYS A 177 -49.52 46.53 -28.29
C LYS A 177 -48.62 46.93 -27.13
N ARG A 178 -49.19 47.33 -25.98
CA ARG A 178 -48.42 47.65 -24.76
C ARG A 178 -47.71 46.43 -24.18
N LEU A 179 -48.37 45.27 -24.21
CA LEU A 179 -47.78 44.01 -23.75
C LEU A 179 -46.58 43.61 -24.61
N ILE A 180 -46.70 43.68 -25.94
CA ILE A 180 -45.59 43.36 -26.86
C ILE A 180 -44.39 44.29 -26.62
N LEU A 181 -44.64 45.59 -26.41
CA LEU A 181 -43.58 46.55 -26.08
C LEU A 181 -42.91 46.27 -24.74
N MET A 182 -43.68 45.86 -23.73
CA MET A 182 -43.15 45.45 -22.44
C MET A 182 -42.32 44.16 -22.57
N GLN A 183 -42.77 43.21 -23.37
CA GLN A 183 -42.05 41.97 -23.62
C GLN A 183 -40.71 42.21 -24.31
N SER A 184 -40.69 43.03 -25.36
CA SER A 184 -39.44 43.36 -26.06
C SER A 184 -38.44 44.05 -25.13
N ALA A 185 -38.91 44.93 -24.24
CA ALA A 185 -38.01 45.57 -23.26
C ALA A 185 -37.42 44.58 -22.26
N ILE A 186 -38.17 43.55 -21.86
CA ILE A 186 -37.68 42.48 -21.00
C ILE A 186 -36.67 41.60 -21.75
N ASP A 187 -36.97 41.23 -23.00
CA ASP A 187 -36.07 40.42 -23.82
C ASP A 187 -34.73 41.17 -24.09
N ASP A 188 -34.77 42.47 -24.35
CA ASP A 188 -33.56 43.32 -24.48
C ASP A 188 -32.76 43.38 -23.17
N LEU A 189 -33.43 43.49 -22.02
CA LEU A 189 -32.78 43.44 -20.71
C LEU A 189 -32.16 42.07 -20.42
N ILE A 190 -32.74 40.99 -20.93
CA ILE A 190 -32.17 39.64 -20.82
C ILE A 190 -30.93 39.52 -21.72
N ILE A 191 -31.01 39.95 -22.99
CA ILE A 191 -29.89 39.91 -23.95
C ILE A 191 -28.71 40.76 -23.47
N SER A 192 -28.98 41.93 -22.88
CA SER A 192 -27.92 42.82 -22.37
C SER A 192 -27.24 42.31 -21.09
N ASN A 193 -27.88 41.42 -20.33
CA ASN A 193 -27.35 40.87 -19.08
C ASN A 193 -26.81 39.43 -19.22
N THR A 194 -26.95 38.79 -20.38
CA THR A 194 -26.25 37.52 -20.66
C THR A 194 -24.77 37.80 -20.96
N PRO A 195 -23.81 37.26 -20.19
CA PRO A 195 -22.39 37.45 -20.48
C PRO A 195 -22.05 36.77 -21.82
N GLU A 196 -21.35 37.50 -22.70
CA GLU A 196 -20.76 36.96 -23.93
C GLU A 196 -19.84 35.78 -23.58
N THR A 197 -20.31 34.55 -23.80
CA THR A 197 -19.44 33.39 -23.86
C THR A 197 -19.08 33.05 -25.31
N LEU A 198 -17.84 33.45 -25.63
CA LEU A 198 -16.84 32.73 -26.42
C LEU A 198 -17.00 32.73 -27.95
N GLU A 199 -16.11 33.46 -28.63
CA GLU A 199 -15.08 32.82 -29.47
C GLU A 199 -13.78 33.64 -29.44
N GLY A 200 -12.90 33.23 -28.53
CA GLY A 200 -11.49 33.61 -28.49
C GLY A 200 -10.72 32.42 -27.92
N GLY A 201 -10.29 31.51 -28.79
CA GLY A 201 -9.58 30.29 -28.44
C GLY A 201 -8.49 29.98 -29.46
N SER A 202 -7.27 30.40 -29.14
CA SER A 202 -6.02 30.01 -29.79
C SER A 202 -5.74 28.52 -29.56
N ASN A 203 -5.57 27.75 -30.63
CA ASN A 203 -4.51 26.73 -30.83
C ASN A 203 -4.55 26.20 -32.26
#